data_AF-A0A9N9FNR7-F1
#
_entry.id   AF-A0A9N9FNR7-F1
#
_cell.length_a   1.000
_cell.length_b   1.000
_cell.length_c   1.000
_cell.angle_alpha   90.00
_cell.angle_beta   90.00
_cell.angle_gamma   90.00
#
_symmetry.space_group_name_H-M   'P 1'
#
loop_
_entity.id
_entity.type
_entity.pdbx_description
1 polymer ?
#
loop_
_entity_poly.entity_id
_entity_poly.type
_entity_poly.pdbx_seq_one_letter_code
_entity_poly.pdbx_strand_id
1 'polypeptide(L)'
;TGYKRKRNEVDEDISSLEETYGIVTDAEKWYFLHCKVSGDKGIKFELTRHPITVDWFGDVEKYKADVRMVLEHILWLLSQMEEVEAHTGISWR
;
A
#
# COMPACT_ATOMS: atom_id res chain seq x y z
N THR A 1 -9.49 -12.27 13.93
CA THR A 1 -10.21 -11.07 14.41
C THR A 1 -10.11 -10.00 13.35
N GLY A 2 -11.16 -9.79 12.55
CA GLY A 2 -11.16 -8.83 11.45
C GLY A 2 -11.91 -7.56 11.85
N TYR A 3 -11.22 -6.61 12.48
CA TYR A 3 -11.83 -5.31 12.77
C TYR A 3 -11.92 -4.51 11.47
N LYS A 4 -13.14 -4.29 10.97
CA LYS A 4 -13.42 -3.41 9.83
C LYS A 4 -13.89 -2.05 10.39
N ARG A 5 -13.07 -1.02 10.25
CA ARG A 5 -13.42 0.36 10.64
C ARG A 5 -14.40 0.96 9.62
N LYS A 6 -15.45 1.62 10.08
CA LYS A 6 -16.31 2.44 9.19
C LYS A 6 -15.59 3.74 8.84
N ARG A 7 -15.87 4.31 7.66
CA ARG A 7 -15.24 5.56 7.18
C ARG A 7 -15.30 6.71 8.19
N ASN A 8 -16.33 6.71 9.01
CA ASN A 8 -16.69 7.69 10.02
C ASN A 8 -16.18 7.33 11.44
N GLU A 9 -15.45 6.22 11.59
CA GLU A 9 -14.73 5.83 12.82
C GLU A 9 -13.23 6.11 12.73
N VAL A 10 -12.74 6.55 11.57
CA VAL A 10 -11.36 7.01 11.41
C VAL A 10 -11.30 8.47 11.85
N ASP A 11 -11.45 8.68 13.15
CA ASP A 11 -11.29 9.97 13.85
C ASP A 11 -9.87 10.10 14.43
N GLU A 12 -8.97 9.19 14.05
CA GLU A 12 -7.52 9.30 14.26
C GLU A 12 -6.97 10.20 13.15
N ASP A 13 -6.92 11.51 13.43
CA ASP A 13 -6.03 12.53 12.84
C ASP A 13 -5.52 12.25 11.40
N ILE A 14 -6.40 11.87 10.46
CA ILE A 14 -6.04 11.62 9.05
C ILE A 14 -5.43 12.89 8.45
N SER A 15 -5.77 14.05 9.03
CA SER A 15 -5.15 15.35 8.77
C SER A 15 -3.64 15.38 8.95
N SER A 16 -3.09 14.58 9.86
CA SER A 16 -1.63 14.47 10.06
C SER A 16 -0.95 13.72 8.92
N LEU A 17 -1.71 13.01 8.11
CA LEU A 17 -1.26 11.86 7.38
C LEU A 17 -1.40 12.17 5.88
N GLU A 18 -0.45 12.95 5.36
CA GLU A 18 -0.52 13.53 4.00
C GLU A 18 -0.60 12.43 2.91
N GLU A 19 0.14 11.34 3.11
CA GLU A 19 0.22 10.20 2.20
C GLU A 19 0.23 8.87 2.96
N THR A 20 -0.47 7.86 2.44
CA THR A 20 -0.51 6.50 2.98
C THR A 20 -0.41 5.49 1.85
N TYR A 21 0.28 4.39 2.12
CA TYR A 21 0.47 3.29 1.17
C TYR A 21 -0.22 2.02 1.67
N GLY A 22 -0.72 1.19 0.77
CA GLY A 22 -1.46 -0.02 1.09
C GLY A 22 -1.33 -1.10 0.01
N ILE A 23 -1.73 -2.33 0.37
CA ILE A 23 -1.67 -3.49 -0.52
C ILE A 23 -3.06 -4.13 -0.54
N VAL A 24 -3.57 -4.40 -1.74
CA VAL A 24 -4.81 -5.16 -1.94
C VAL A 24 -4.44 -6.41 -2.73
N THR A 25 -4.72 -7.59 -2.15
CA THR A 25 -4.36 -8.85 -2.78
C THR A 25 -5.38 -9.94 -2.49
N ASP A 26 -5.59 -10.82 -3.48
CA ASP A 26 -6.30 -12.10 -3.36
C ASP A 26 -5.32 -13.29 -3.27
N ALA A 27 -4.07 -13.02 -2.92
CA ALA A 27 -2.88 -13.88 -2.98
C ALA A 27 -2.28 -14.09 -4.38
N GLU A 28 -3.08 -14.11 -5.45
CA GLU A 28 -2.57 -14.24 -6.82
C GLU A 28 -2.20 -12.87 -7.40
N LYS A 29 -3.09 -11.90 -7.29
CA LYS A 29 -2.91 -10.54 -7.80
C LYS A 29 -2.57 -9.60 -6.67
N TRP A 30 -1.56 -8.79 -6.89
CA TRP A 30 -1.05 -7.81 -5.93
C TRP A 30 -1.20 -6.42 -6.54
N TYR A 31 -2.12 -5.65 -5.97
CA TYR A 31 -2.31 -4.24 -6.28
C TYR A 31 -1.71 -3.39 -5.17
N PHE A 32 -1.09 -2.28 -5.56
CA PHE A 32 -0.52 -1.32 -4.63
C PHE A 32 -1.36 -0.06 -4.65
N LEU A 33 -1.79 0.35 -3.47
CA LEU A 33 -2.69 1.46 -3.23
C LEU A 33 -1.89 2.63 -2.66
N HIS A 34 -2.09 3.80 -3.23
CA HIS A 34 -1.60 5.07 -2.73
C HIS A 34 -2.80 5.95 -2.39
N CYS A 35 -2.86 6.39 -1.13
CA CYS A 35 -3.89 7.26 -0.59
C CYS A 35 -3.26 8.61 -0.28
N LYS A 36 -3.83 9.70 -0.81
CA LYS A 36 -3.31 11.06 -0.59
C LYS A 36 -4.43 11.96 -0.12
N VAL A 37 -4.16 12.81 0.87
CA VAL A 37 -5.11 13.86 1.26
C VAL A 37 -5.06 14.96 0.19
N SER A 38 -6.19 15.21 -0.46
CA SER A 38 -6.32 16.28 -1.44
C SER A 38 -6.75 17.58 -0.76
N GLY A 39 -6.28 18.72 -1.28
CA GLY A 39 -6.50 20.05 -0.69
C GLY A 39 -7.98 20.48 -0.61
N ASP A 40 -8.89 19.74 -1.26
CA ASP A 40 -10.34 19.88 -1.19
C ASP A 40 -10.99 19.05 -0.05
N LYS A 41 -10.17 18.56 0.90
CA LYS A 41 -10.55 17.73 2.07
C LYS A 41 -10.99 16.31 1.72
N GLY A 42 -10.81 15.87 0.48
CA GLY A 42 -11.07 14.49 0.05
C GLY A 42 -9.84 13.58 0.20
N ILE A 43 -10.05 12.28 0.41
CA ILE A 43 -9.00 11.27 0.24
C ILE A 43 -9.03 10.82 -1.22
N LYS A 44 -7.91 10.98 -1.94
CA LYS A 44 -7.75 10.43 -3.29
C LYS A 44 -7.10 9.06 -3.19
N PHE A 45 -7.69 8.09 -3.87
CA PHE A 45 -7.21 6.72 -3.94
C PHE A 45 -6.65 6.46 -5.34
N GLU A 46 -5.39 6.06 -5.41
CA GLU A 46 -4.71 5.67 -6.64
C GLU A 46 -4.25 4.22 -6.50
N LEU A 47 -4.83 3.33 -7.31
CA LEU A 47 -4.44 1.93 -7.38
C LEU A 47 -3.53 1.71 -8.59
N THR A 48 -2.55 0.81 -8.47
CA THR A 48 -1.78 0.37 -9.63
C THR A 48 -2.70 -0.16 -10.73
N ARG A 49 -2.49 0.31 -11.96
CA ARG A 49 -3.34 -0.07 -13.12
C ARG A 49 -3.24 -1.55 -13.45
N HIS A 50 -2.05 -2.13 -13.27
CA HIS A 50 -1.79 -3.54 -13.51
C HIS A 50 -1.26 -4.19 -12.22
N PRO A 51 -1.88 -5.29 -11.76
CA PRO A 51 -1.36 -6.03 -10.62
C PRO A 51 -0.13 -6.83 -11.01
N ILE A 52 0.74 -7.10 -10.04
CA ILE A 52 1.69 -8.19 -10.17
C ILE A 52 0.92 -9.50 -9.94
N THR A 53 0.98 -10.42 -10.90
CA THR A 53 0.29 -11.71 -10.81
C THR A 53 1.31 -12.79 -10.45
N VAL A 54 1.13 -13.42 -9.30
CA VAL A 54 1.97 -14.49 -8.77
C VAL A 54 1.29 -15.82 -9.04
N ASP A 55 1.88 -16.62 -9.91
CA ASP A 55 1.43 -17.98 -10.17
C ASP A 55 2.11 -18.96 -9.21
N TRP A 56 1.44 -19.27 -8.09
CA TRP A 56 1.98 -20.12 -7.01
C TRP A 56 2.20 -21.57 -7.42
N PHE A 57 1.51 -22.05 -8.46
CA PHE A 57 1.53 -23.45 -8.89
C PHE A 57 2.12 -23.64 -10.30
N GLY A 58 2.59 -22.55 -10.90
CA GLY A 58 3.20 -22.54 -12.23
C GLY A 58 4.66 -22.93 -12.22
N ASP A 59 5.36 -22.51 -13.28
CA ASP A 59 6.80 -22.69 -13.43
C ASP A 59 7.56 -22.08 -12.25
N VAL A 60 8.52 -22.83 -11.69
CA VAL A 60 9.25 -22.44 -10.47
C VAL A 60 10.08 -21.18 -10.68
N GLU A 61 10.67 -20.99 -11.85
CA GLU A 61 11.49 -19.81 -12.13
C GLU A 61 10.61 -18.58 -12.36
N LYS A 62 9.48 -18.74 -13.05
CA LYS A 62 8.46 -17.69 -13.14
C LYS A 62 7.91 -17.30 -11.77
N TYR A 63 7.53 -18.28 -10.96
CA TYR A 63 7.04 -18.07 -9.59
C TYR A 63 8.03 -17.24 -8.75
N LYS A 64 9.31 -17.62 -8.75
CA LYS A 64 10.36 -16.87 -8.04
C LYS A 64 10.48 -15.43 -8.55
N ALA A 65 10.41 -15.23 -9.87
CA ALA A 65 10.47 -13.90 -10.47
C ALA A 65 9.26 -13.04 -10.05
N ASP A 66 8.05 -13.59 -10.09
CA ASP A 66 6.82 -12.88 -9.71
C ASP A 66 6.87 -12.48 -8.21
N VAL A 67 7.23 -13.42 -7.32
CA VAL A 67 7.39 -13.15 -5.88
C VAL A 67 8.45 -12.10 -5.63
N ARG A 68 9.59 -12.17 -6.34
CA ARG A 68 10.66 -11.18 -6.22
C ARG A 68 10.15 -9.79 -6.58
N MET A 69 9.39 -9.65 -7.67
CA MET A 69 8.81 -8.36 -8.07
C MET A 69 7.86 -7.79 -6.99
N VAL A 70 7.03 -8.63 -6.37
CA VAL A 70 6.17 -8.21 -5.24
C VAL A 70 7.02 -7.70 -4.09
N LEU A 71 8.05 -8.44 -3.68
CA LEU A 71 8.91 -8.06 -2.56
C LEU A 71 9.70 -6.77 -2.86
N GLU A 72 10.22 -6.60 -4.07
CA GLU A 72 10.90 -5.36 -4.48
C GLU A 72 9.96 -4.16 -4.42
N HIS A 73 8.69 -4.32 -4.79
CA HIS A 73 7.70 -3.24 -4.70
C HIS A 73 7.31 -2.93 -3.24
N ILE A 74 7.20 -3.94 -2.37
CA ILE A 74 6.96 -3.73 -0.93
C ILE A 74 8.14 -2.96 -0.31
N LEU A 75 9.37 -3.33 -0.63
CA LEU A 75 10.56 -2.61 -0.16
C LEU A 75 10.55 -1.15 -0.63
N TRP A 76 10.15 -0.90 -1.88
CA TRP A 76 10.00 0.46 -2.39
C TRP A 76 8.95 1.26 -1.60
N LEU A 77 7.76 0.69 -1.32
CA LEU A 77 6.73 1.35 -0.50
C LEU A 77 7.22 1.67 0.91
N LEU A 78 7.96 0.75 1.55
CA LEU A 78 8.54 0.98 2.87
C LEU A 78 9.55 2.12 2.84
N SER A 79 10.37 2.22 1.78
CA SER A 79 11.29 3.34 1.58
C SER A 79 10.55 4.68 1.42
N GLN A 80 9.43 4.70 0.67
CA GLN A 80 8.61 5.90 0.53
C GLN A 80 7.98 6.32 1.86
N MET A 81 7.55 5.36 2.68
CA MET A 81 7.04 5.65 4.02
C MET A 81 8.12 6.29 4.91
N GLU A 82 9.33 5.73 4.93
CA GLU A 82 10.46 6.28 5.70
C GLU A 82 10.79 7.72 5.27
N GLU A 83 10.74 8.01 3.97
CA GLU A 83 10.88 9.39 3.47
C GLU A 83 9.76 10.29 4.01
N VAL A 84 8.49 9.87 3.97
CA VAL A 84 7.37 10.65 4.50
C VAL A 84 7.52 10.87 6.02
N GLU A 85 7.94 9.86 6.79
CA GLU A 85 8.21 10.02 8.23
C GLU A 85 9.26 11.10 8.48
N ALA A 86 10.37 11.08 7.72
CA ALA A 86 11.45 12.06 7.86
C ALA A 86 10.99 13.49 7.56
N HIS A 87 10.05 13.68 6.62
CA HIS A 87 9.52 15.00 6.25
C HIS A 87 8.41 15.49 7.20
N THR A 88 7.55 14.58 7.68
CA THR A 88 6.36 14.92 8.48
C THR A 88 6.59 14.85 9.99
N GLY A 89 7.64 14.14 10.44
CA GLY A 89 7.93 13.89 11.86
C GLY A 89 6.99 12.87 12.52
N ILE A 90 6.13 12.20 11.74
CA ILE A 90 5.20 11.17 12.21
C ILE A 90 5.89 9.81 12.13
N SER A 91 5.76 9.00 13.20
CA SER A 91 6.23 7.61 13.23
C SER A 91 5.07 6.66 12.96
N TRP A 92 5.28 5.74 12.02
CA TRP A 92 4.39 4.62 11.73
C TRP A 92 4.71 3.36 12.55
N ARG A 93 5.78 3.40 13.34
CA ARG A 93 6.19 2.36 14.30
C ARG A 93 5.63 2.56 15.69
#